data_AF-A0A6G7VED9-F1
#
_entry.id   AF-A0A6G7VED9-F1
#
_cell.length_a   1.000
_cell.length_b   1.000
_cell.length_c   1.000
_cell.angle_alpha   90.00
_cell.angle_beta   90.00
_cell.angle_gamma   90.00
#
_symmetry.space_group_name_H-M   'P 1'
#
loop_
_entity.id
_entity.type
_entity.pdbx_description
1 polymer ?
#
loop_
_entity_poly.entity_id
_entity_poly.type
_entity_poly.pdbx_seq_one_letter_code
_entity_poly.pdbx_strand_id
1 'polypeptide(L)'
;MALNRRDFLKVSGALAAGGLLGFPYLALGAERRVVVVGGGTGGATAAKYLKLADPDLDVTLIEPNPFYYTCYMSNEVIGGERSLESLKVGYDGLKARGVQVVQDTAVAIDPENKVVKTAGGAEFSYDRCVVSPGIELIHHKIVGHSEENLQKMPHAWKAGEQTELLRKQIEAMPDGGVVIIAPPAAPFRCPPGPYERASQIAHYLKAHKPKSKVIILDASDKFSKQAQFIKGWERLYGYGSENALIEWRPGPDSAVTKVDPNEMTVETAFGDTVKGDVINLICPQRAGAIAQAAGLTNEAGWCPVDVRTFESKIHKDIHVIGDACAAVPMPKSGYSANSQAKVAAAAIVAMLKGEEPGTPSYLNTCYSILAPNYGISIAAIYRLNAEGSAIEAVPDSGGITPVDAPDWVLEREAQYAHSWYHNIVHDSFG
;
A
#
# COMPACT_ATOMS: atom_id res chain seq x y z
N MET A 1 5.04 73.31 41.62
CA MET A 1 5.34 73.61 40.20
C MET A 1 4.40 72.78 39.34
N ALA A 2 3.57 73.44 38.53
CA ALA A 2 2.61 72.78 37.65
C ALA A 2 3.32 72.35 36.35
N LEU A 3 3.24 71.06 36.00
CA LEU A 3 3.72 70.55 34.71
C LEU A 3 2.86 71.13 33.58
N ASN A 4 3.49 71.83 32.64
CA ASN A 4 2.81 72.47 31.51
C ASN A 4 2.62 71.45 30.36
N ARG A 5 1.51 71.58 29.61
CA ARG A 5 1.15 70.73 28.46
C ARG A 5 2.27 70.56 27.42
N ARG A 6 3.19 71.53 27.34
CA ARG A 6 4.35 71.51 26.44
C ARG A 6 5.43 70.49 26.83
N ASP A 7 5.54 70.14 28.11
CA ASP A 7 6.56 69.18 28.58
C ASP A 7 6.06 67.73 28.43
N PHE A 8 4.74 67.50 28.54
CA PHE A 8 4.14 66.18 28.28
C PHE A 8 4.28 65.75 26.81
N LEU A 9 4.16 66.68 25.87
CA LEU A 9 4.35 66.42 24.43
C LEU A 9 5.81 66.14 24.05
N LYS A 10 6.78 66.65 24.80
CA LYS A 10 8.21 66.36 24.57
C LYS A 10 8.60 64.96 25.05
N VAL A 11 7.97 64.46 26.11
CA VAL A 11 8.22 63.10 26.63
C VAL A 11 7.52 62.02 25.79
N SER A 12 6.36 62.33 25.19
CA SER A 12 5.65 61.38 24.32
C SER A 12 6.22 61.29 22.90
N GLY A 13 6.92 62.34 22.41
CA GLY A 13 7.59 62.31 21.10
C GLY A 13 8.88 61.50 21.06
N ALA A 14 9.53 61.22 22.20
CA ALA A 14 10.82 60.53 22.27
C ALA A 14 10.71 59.00 22.38
N LEU A 15 9.52 58.45 22.64
CA LEU A 15 9.29 57.00 22.74
C LEU A 15 8.82 56.34 21.43
N ALA A 16 8.55 57.12 20.37
CA ALA A 16 8.06 56.58 19.09
C ALA A 16 9.16 56.36 18.02
N ALA A 17 10.42 56.72 18.31
CA ALA A 17 11.52 56.66 17.33
C ALA A 17 12.59 55.59 17.61
N GLY A 18 12.35 54.66 18.54
CA GLY A 18 13.31 53.60 18.92
C GLY A 18 12.96 52.18 18.45
N GLY A 19 11.87 51.99 17.70
CA GLY A 19 11.31 50.66 17.38
C GLY A 19 11.36 50.24 15.92
N LEU A 20 12.23 50.83 15.09
CA LEU A 20 12.43 50.43 13.69
C LEU A 20 13.90 50.07 13.41
N LEU A 21 14.51 49.31 14.32
CA LEU A 21 15.54 48.37 13.87
C LEU A 21 14.80 47.27 13.13
N GLY A 22 14.61 47.49 11.82
CA GLY A 22 14.33 46.41 10.90
C GLY A 22 15.41 45.35 11.14
N PHE A 23 15.03 44.25 11.77
CA PHE A 23 15.77 43.02 11.59
C PHE A 23 15.93 42.87 10.08
N PRO A 24 17.15 42.60 9.57
CA PRO A 24 17.20 42.09 8.22
C PRO A 24 16.30 40.86 8.28
N TYR A 25 15.17 40.91 7.56
CA TYR A 25 14.66 39.70 6.95
C TYR A 25 15.83 39.25 6.08
N LEU A 26 16.75 38.49 6.68
CA LEU A 26 17.38 37.41 5.97
C LEU A 26 16.16 36.69 5.40
N ALA A 27 15.91 36.93 4.12
CA ALA A 27 15.21 35.98 3.30
C ALA A 27 16.09 34.72 3.30
N LEU A 28 16.07 34.00 4.44
CA LEU A 28 16.12 32.57 4.42
C LEU A 28 14.99 32.23 3.47
N GLY A 29 15.34 31.83 2.25
CA GLY A 29 14.36 31.50 1.23
C GLY A 29 13.31 30.63 1.90
N ALA A 30 12.04 31.01 1.83
CA ALA A 30 10.98 30.33 2.56
C ALA A 30 11.14 28.82 2.30
N GLU A 31 11.48 28.06 3.34
CA GLU A 31 11.70 26.62 3.21
C GLU A 31 10.43 26.03 2.62
N ARG A 32 10.55 25.45 1.42
CA ARG A 32 9.43 24.81 0.73
C ARG A 32 9.12 23.52 1.48
N ARG A 33 7.93 23.45 2.05
CA ARG A 33 7.51 22.38 2.95
C ARG A 33 6.68 21.34 2.21
N VAL A 34 7.07 20.08 2.34
CA VAL A 34 6.30 18.94 1.87
C VAL A 34 5.99 18.02 3.04
N VAL A 35 4.70 17.81 3.30
CA VAL A 35 4.24 16.83 4.29
C VAL A 35 3.85 15.54 3.57
N VAL A 36 4.34 14.39 4.04
CA VAL A 36 4.03 13.06 3.52
C VAL A 36 3.27 12.28 4.59
N VAL A 37 2.02 11.89 4.30
CA VAL A 37 1.16 11.11 5.19
C VAL A 37 1.19 9.64 4.79
N GLY A 38 1.77 8.80 5.65
CA GLY A 38 1.92 7.36 5.50
C GLY A 38 3.33 6.94 5.07
N GLY A 39 4.01 6.17 5.92
CA GLY A 39 5.37 5.68 5.74
C GLY A 39 5.47 4.31 5.07
N GLY A 40 4.48 3.92 4.28
CA GLY A 40 4.54 2.71 3.46
C GLY A 40 5.40 2.89 2.20
N THR A 41 5.33 1.94 1.27
CA THR A 41 6.14 1.95 0.03
C THR A 41 5.98 3.24 -0.78
N GLY A 42 4.76 3.77 -0.94
CA GLY A 42 4.53 5.01 -1.67
C GLY A 42 5.14 6.22 -0.97
N GLY A 43 4.77 6.48 0.29
CA GLY A 43 5.25 7.65 1.03
C GLY A 43 6.75 7.64 1.34
N ALA A 44 7.33 6.49 1.70
CA ALA A 44 8.78 6.37 1.90
C ALA A 44 9.56 6.70 0.62
N THR A 45 9.12 6.15 -0.52
CA THR A 45 9.72 6.46 -1.83
C THR A 45 9.57 7.94 -2.16
N ALA A 46 8.38 8.53 -1.96
CA ALA A 46 8.16 9.94 -2.24
C ALA A 46 9.06 10.83 -1.38
N ALA A 47 9.11 10.60 -0.06
CA ALA A 47 9.94 11.36 0.85
C ALA A 47 11.43 11.30 0.48
N LYS A 48 11.94 10.11 0.16
CA LYS A 48 13.32 9.92 -0.32
C LYS A 48 13.57 10.69 -1.61
N TYR A 49 12.72 10.53 -2.61
CA TYR A 49 12.94 11.13 -3.93
C TYR A 49 12.75 12.65 -3.93
N LEU A 50 11.91 13.20 -3.04
CA LEU A 50 11.83 14.64 -2.80
C LEU A 50 13.18 15.18 -2.31
N LYS A 51 13.75 14.58 -1.25
CA LYS A 51 15.07 15.00 -0.72
C LYS A 51 16.22 14.77 -1.70
N LEU A 52 16.16 13.72 -2.52
CA LEU A 52 17.17 13.46 -3.55
C LEU A 52 17.10 14.46 -4.70
N ALA A 53 15.90 14.87 -5.11
CA ALA A 53 15.70 15.80 -6.22
C ALA A 53 15.96 17.26 -5.80
N ASP A 54 15.63 17.61 -4.57
CA ASP A 54 15.87 18.93 -4.00
C ASP A 54 16.19 18.81 -2.50
N PRO A 55 17.49 18.79 -2.14
CA PRO A 55 17.95 18.65 -0.76
C PRO A 55 17.53 19.79 0.17
N ASP A 56 17.12 20.94 -0.37
CA ASP A 56 16.70 22.12 0.41
C ASP A 56 15.22 22.06 0.81
N LEU A 57 14.45 21.07 0.31
CA LEU A 57 13.07 20.86 0.75
C LEU A 57 13.02 20.42 2.23
N ASP A 58 12.11 21.03 2.98
CA ASP A 58 11.72 20.54 4.30
C ASP A 58 10.65 19.45 4.13
N VAL A 59 11.06 18.20 4.34
CA VAL A 59 10.20 17.02 4.14
C VAL A 59 9.89 16.38 5.48
N THR A 60 8.62 16.44 5.87
CA THR A 60 8.11 15.78 7.07
C THR A 60 7.26 14.57 6.68
N LEU A 61 7.63 13.37 7.14
CA LEU A 61 6.88 12.13 6.95
C LEU A 61 6.17 11.75 8.26
N ILE A 62 4.84 11.69 8.23
CA ILE A 62 3.98 11.32 9.37
C ILE A 62 3.56 9.87 9.19
N GLU A 63 3.98 9.01 10.12
CA GLU A 63 3.69 7.58 10.12
C GLU A 63 3.55 7.09 11.57
N PRO A 64 2.45 6.42 11.95
CA PRO A 64 2.26 5.99 13.33
C PRO A 64 3.14 4.81 13.75
N ASN A 65 3.56 3.95 12.81
CA ASN A 65 4.30 2.74 13.15
C ASN A 65 5.82 3.01 13.14
N PRO A 66 6.56 2.62 14.19
CA PRO A 66 8.01 2.77 14.22
C PRO A 66 8.73 1.87 13.20
N PHE A 67 8.06 0.82 12.75
CA PHE A 67 8.54 -0.11 11.73
C PHE A 67 7.45 -0.41 10.71
N TYR A 68 7.84 -0.49 9.44
CA TYR A 68 6.99 -1.00 8.38
C TYR A 68 7.20 -2.50 8.20
N TYR A 69 6.13 -3.27 8.07
CA TYR A 69 6.20 -4.67 7.65
C TYR A 69 5.72 -4.79 6.20
N THR A 70 6.58 -5.33 5.33
CA THR A 70 6.23 -5.49 3.92
C THR A 70 5.18 -6.58 3.75
N CYS A 71 4.06 -6.26 3.09
CA CYS A 71 3.05 -7.28 2.78
C CYS A 71 3.46 -8.14 1.57
N TYR A 72 4.23 -7.56 0.65
CA TYR A 72 4.95 -8.34 -0.35
C TYR A 72 6.01 -9.21 0.34
N MET A 73 6.17 -10.45 -0.14
CA MET A 73 6.92 -11.55 0.48
C MET A 73 6.36 -12.09 1.82
N SER A 74 5.26 -11.55 2.35
CA SER A 74 4.66 -12.08 3.58
C SER A 74 4.05 -13.47 3.43
N ASN A 75 3.70 -13.87 2.20
CA ASN A 75 3.24 -15.23 1.91
C ASN A 75 4.34 -16.28 2.12
N GLU A 76 5.62 -15.96 1.93
CA GLU A 76 6.71 -16.88 2.28
C GLU A 76 6.85 -17.07 3.80
N VAL A 77 6.50 -16.07 4.61
CA VAL A 77 6.43 -16.23 6.07
C VAL A 77 5.28 -17.17 6.44
N ILE A 78 4.13 -17.00 5.81
CA ILE A 78 2.96 -17.88 5.98
C ILE A 78 3.30 -19.31 5.55
N GLY A 79 4.04 -19.49 4.45
CA GLY A 79 4.55 -20.78 3.97
C GLY A 79 5.68 -21.38 4.82
N GLY A 80 6.33 -20.57 5.66
CA GLY A 80 7.42 -21.01 6.55
C GLY A 80 8.83 -20.92 5.95
N GLU A 81 8.96 -20.35 4.75
CA GLU A 81 10.23 -20.20 4.02
C GLU A 81 10.96 -18.88 4.37
N ARG A 82 10.34 -18.02 5.16
CA ARG A 82 10.86 -16.69 5.53
C ARG A 82 10.52 -16.35 6.98
N SER A 83 11.40 -15.58 7.64
CA SER A 83 11.11 -15.01 8.96
C SER A 83 10.35 -13.68 8.85
N LEU A 84 9.44 -13.41 9.81
CA LEU A 84 8.73 -12.13 9.88
C LEU A 84 9.68 -10.93 10.04
N GLU A 85 10.78 -11.09 10.78
CA GLU A 85 11.77 -10.02 10.98
C GLU A 85 12.41 -9.58 9.65
N SER A 86 12.55 -10.47 8.66
CA SER A 86 13.08 -10.10 7.34
C SER A 86 12.16 -9.17 6.53
N LEU A 87 10.91 -9.01 6.96
CA LEU A 87 9.92 -8.09 6.36
C LEU A 87 9.89 -6.73 7.03
N LYS A 88 10.59 -6.58 8.16
CA LYS A 88 10.57 -5.38 8.98
C LYS A 88 11.56 -4.37 8.44
N VAL A 89 11.11 -3.13 8.31
CA VAL A 89 11.89 -2.02 7.76
C VAL A 89 11.77 -0.82 8.69
N GLY A 90 12.91 -0.22 9.02
CA GLY A 90 12.97 1.02 9.80
C GLY A 90 13.06 2.25 8.89
N TYR A 91 13.03 3.43 9.51
CA TYR A 91 13.03 4.72 8.81
C TYR A 91 14.38 5.46 8.87
N ASP A 92 15.43 4.84 9.39
CA ASP A 92 16.72 5.52 9.62
C ASP A 92 17.42 5.91 8.31
N GLY A 93 17.24 5.14 7.23
CA GLY A 93 17.70 5.52 5.89
C GLY A 93 17.08 6.82 5.40
N LEU A 94 15.78 7.04 5.66
CA LEU A 94 15.11 8.30 5.34
C LEU A 94 15.61 9.46 6.22
N LYS A 95 15.75 9.23 7.53
CA LYS A 95 16.29 10.24 8.46
C LYS A 95 17.70 10.67 8.08
N ALA A 96 18.56 9.73 7.67
CA ALA A 96 19.91 10.02 7.19
C ALA A 96 19.94 10.90 5.93
N ARG A 97 18.82 10.97 5.18
CA ARG A 97 18.62 11.86 4.02
C ARG A 97 17.97 13.19 4.39
N GLY A 98 17.79 13.49 5.67
CA GLY A 98 17.17 14.71 6.15
C GLY A 98 15.64 14.74 6.04
N VAL A 99 14.98 13.58 5.99
CA VAL A 99 13.52 13.49 6.18
C VAL A 99 13.21 13.53 7.67
N GLN A 100 12.33 14.44 8.09
CA GLN A 100 11.81 14.46 9.47
C GLN A 100 10.72 13.41 9.60
N VAL A 101 10.99 12.33 10.34
CA VAL A 101 10.01 11.24 10.54
C VAL A 101 9.29 11.46 11.86
N VAL A 102 8.00 11.79 11.78
CA VAL A 102 7.11 12.03 12.92
C VAL A 102 6.29 10.76 13.17
N GLN A 103 6.45 10.20 14.36
CA GLN A 103 5.72 9.03 14.82
C GLN A 103 4.37 9.43 15.41
N ASP A 104 3.40 9.70 14.54
CA ASP A 104 2.03 10.11 14.90
C ASP A 104 1.05 9.71 13.78
N THR A 105 -0.25 9.78 14.04
CA THR A 105 -1.33 9.53 13.08
C THR A 105 -1.88 10.84 12.56
N ALA A 106 -1.89 11.05 11.25
CA ALA A 106 -2.66 12.14 10.65
C ALA A 106 -4.17 11.85 10.79
N VAL A 107 -4.92 12.80 11.36
CA VAL A 107 -6.36 12.68 11.64
C VAL A 107 -7.21 13.63 10.79
N ALA A 108 -6.62 14.71 10.28
CA ALA A 108 -7.26 15.61 9.34
C ALA A 108 -6.24 16.26 8.40
N ILE A 109 -6.69 16.61 7.20
CA ILE A 109 -5.94 17.44 6.26
C ILE A 109 -6.87 18.60 5.89
N ASP A 110 -6.43 19.82 6.16
CA ASP A 110 -7.13 21.05 5.82
C ASP A 110 -6.58 21.58 4.49
N PRO A 111 -7.29 21.40 3.37
CA PRO A 111 -6.80 21.82 2.06
C PRO A 111 -6.80 23.34 1.87
N GLU A 112 -7.63 24.08 2.63
CA GLU A 112 -7.76 25.53 2.52
C GLU A 112 -6.59 26.22 3.24
N ASN A 113 -6.34 25.82 4.48
CA ASN A 113 -5.26 26.38 5.30
C ASN A 113 -3.91 25.67 5.06
N LYS A 114 -3.91 24.59 4.27
CA LYS A 114 -2.73 23.77 3.93
C LYS A 114 -2.01 23.22 5.18
N VAL A 115 -2.77 22.52 6.02
CA VAL A 115 -2.27 21.96 7.28
C VAL A 115 -2.67 20.48 7.40
N VAL A 116 -1.73 19.64 7.82
CA VAL A 116 -2.01 18.29 8.31
C VAL A 116 -2.07 18.31 9.84
N LYS A 117 -3.16 17.81 10.42
CA LYS A 117 -3.35 17.70 11.86
C LYS A 117 -3.14 16.27 12.32
N THR A 118 -2.47 16.10 13.44
CA THR A 118 -2.12 14.79 14.00
C THR A 118 -2.91 14.48 15.27
N ALA A 119 -3.01 13.19 15.61
CA ALA A 119 -3.71 12.73 16.80
C ALA A 119 -3.06 13.26 18.09
N GLY A 120 -1.72 13.43 18.10
CA GLY A 120 -0.99 14.07 19.19
C GLY A 120 -1.23 15.57 19.33
N GLY A 121 -2.01 16.19 18.43
CA GLY A 121 -2.37 17.60 18.47
C GLY A 121 -1.38 18.55 17.77
N ALA A 122 -0.34 18.02 17.14
CA ALA A 122 0.57 18.82 16.32
C ALA A 122 -0.05 19.14 14.95
N GLU A 123 0.29 20.31 14.43
CA GLU A 123 -0.12 20.80 13.11
C GLU A 123 1.11 21.02 12.24
N PHE A 124 1.05 20.56 10.99
CA PHE A 124 2.13 20.64 10.02
C PHE A 124 1.66 21.37 8.76
N SER A 125 2.09 22.62 8.58
CA SER A 125 1.82 23.37 7.36
C SER A 125 2.60 22.82 6.17
N TYR A 126 2.00 22.87 4.98
CA TYR A 126 2.63 22.40 3.75
C TYR A 126 2.44 23.38 2.59
N ASP A 127 3.40 23.39 1.67
CA ASP A 127 3.18 23.97 0.35
C ASP A 127 2.58 22.91 -0.59
N ARG A 128 3.03 21.66 -0.46
CA ARG A 128 2.41 20.46 -1.06
C ARG A 128 2.32 19.30 -0.07
N CYS A 129 1.30 18.48 -0.17
CA CYS A 129 1.09 17.31 0.68
C CYS A 129 1.04 16.03 -0.15
N VAL A 130 1.73 14.97 0.25
CA VAL A 130 1.64 13.63 -0.34
C VAL A 130 0.84 12.73 0.60
N VAL A 131 -0.19 12.07 0.10
CA VAL A 131 -1.08 11.20 0.86
C VAL A 131 -0.95 9.78 0.32
N SER A 132 -0.34 8.88 1.10
CA SER A 132 -0.15 7.46 0.76
C SER A 132 -0.58 6.51 1.89
N PRO A 133 -1.85 6.52 2.31
CA PRO A 133 -2.33 5.80 3.49
C PRO A 133 -2.61 4.31 3.22
N GLY A 134 -2.34 3.82 2.01
CA GLY A 134 -2.69 2.47 1.59
C GLY A 134 -4.20 2.24 1.55
N ILE A 135 -4.63 1.12 2.16
CA ILE A 135 -6.01 0.64 2.13
C ILE A 135 -6.69 0.68 3.51
N GLU A 136 -8.00 0.85 3.49
CA GLU A 136 -8.90 0.46 4.58
C GLU A 136 -9.64 -0.82 4.18
N LEU A 137 -9.77 -1.75 5.12
CA LEU A 137 -10.56 -2.98 4.95
C LEU A 137 -12.00 -2.69 5.38
N ILE A 138 -12.97 -3.02 4.53
CA ILE A 138 -14.38 -2.70 4.74
C ILE A 138 -15.05 -3.88 5.44
N HIS A 139 -14.78 -4.06 6.74
CA HIS A 139 -15.24 -5.23 7.52
C HIS A 139 -16.75 -5.45 7.44
N HIS A 140 -17.54 -4.38 7.54
CA HIS A 140 -19.01 -4.44 7.54
C HIS A 140 -19.64 -4.90 6.21
N LYS A 141 -18.85 -5.10 5.15
CA LYS A 141 -19.34 -5.72 3.90
C LYS A 141 -19.55 -7.23 4.02
N ILE A 142 -18.99 -7.86 5.05
CA ILE A 142 -19.16 -9.29 5.32
C ILE A 142 -19.88 -9.43 6.66
N VAL A 143 -21.08 -9.99 6.64
CA VAL A 143 -21.91 -10.12 7.84
C VAL A 143 -21.19 -11.00 8.86
N GLY A 144 -21.09 -10.54 10.10
CA GLY A 144 -20.37 -11.27 11.16
C GLY A 144 -18.86 -11.02 11.21
N HIS A 145 -18.27 -10.26 10.27
CA HIS A 145 -16.88 -9.80 10.38
C HIS A 145 -16.80 -8.40 11.00
N SER A 146 -15.96 -8.23 12.03
CA SER A 146 -15.56 -6.95 12.61
C SER A 146 -14.05 -6.90 12.89
N GLU A 147 -13.54 -5.75 13.34
CA GLU A 147 -12.14 -5.66 13.81
C GLU A 147 -11.88 -6.55 15.03
N GLU A 148 -12.89 -6.76 15.88
CA GLU A 148 -12.78 -7.54 17.13
C GLU A 148 -12.50 -9.03 16.89
N ASN A 149 -12.90 -9.57 15.72
CA ASN A 149 -12.72 -10.98 15.39
C ASN A 149 -11.53 -11.26 14.47
N LEU A 150 -10.67 -10.26 14.22
CA LEU A 150 -9.43 -10.41 13.47
C LEU A 150 -8.42 -11.38 14.11
N GLN A 151 -8.56 -11.67 15.40
CA GLN A 151 -7.76 -12.68 16.10
C GLN A 151 -8.17 -14.12 15.75
N LYS A 152 -9.39 -14.32 15.26
CA LYS A 152 -9.92 -15.63 14.86
C LYS A 152 -9.82 -15.83 13.35
N MET A 153 -10.23 -14.82 12.57
CA MET A 153 -10.22 -14.86 11.11
C MET A 153 -9.30 -13.75 10.56
N PRO A 154 -7.97 -13.95 10.58
CA PRO A 154 -7.02 -12.92 10.17
C PRO A 154 -7.12 -12.64 8.67
N HIS A 155 -6.96 -11.37 8.27
CA HIS A 155 -6.86 -11.01 6.85
C HIS A 155 -5.44 -11.18 6.31
N ALA A 156 -4.42 -10.89 7.14
CA ALA A 156 -3.01 -10.79 6.74
C ALA A 156 -2.76 -9.96 5.44
N TRP A 157 -3.67 -9.06 5.06
CA TRP A 157 -3.54 -8.09 3.96
C TRP A 157 -2.80 -6.78 4.31
N LYS A 158 -2.55 -6.59 5.61
CA LYS A 158 -1.55 -5.70 6.19
C LYS A 158 -0.65 -6.62 7.03
N ALA A 159 0.66 -6.59 6.77
CA ALA A 159 1.60 -7.52 7.37
C ALA A 159 1.98 -7.13 8.81
N GLY A 160 2.82 -7.95 9.44
CA GLY A 160 3.16 -7.83 10.86
C GLY A 160 2.40 -8.86 11.67
N GLU A 161 1.72 -8.41 12.73
CA GLU A 161 0.99 -9.28 13.67
C GLU A 161 -0.04 -10.18 12.98
N GLN A 162 -0.76 -9.68 11.99
CA GLN A 162 -1.75 -10.46 11.23
C GLN A 162 -1.10 -11.58 10.38
N THR A 163 0.10 -11.36 9.85
CA THR A 163 0.88 -12.41 9.16
C THR A 163 1.32 -13.48 10.15
N GLU A 164 1.84 -13.07 11.31
CA GLU A 164 2.28 -13.99 12.37
C GLU A 164 1.11 -14.83 12.89
N LEU A 165 -0.05 -14.20 13.13
CA LEU A 165 -1.26 -14.86 13.58
C LEU A 165 -1.71 -15.94 12.60
N LEU A 166 -1.81 -15.61 11.30
CA LEU A 166 -2.19 -16.57 10.28
C LEU A 166 -1.19 -17.74 10.22
N ARG A 167 0.12 -17.46 10.30
CA ARG A 167 1.15 -18.50 10.35
C ARG A 167 0.95 -19.43 11.56
N LYS A 168 0.78 -18.87 12.76
CA LYS A 168 0.55 -19.64 13.99
C LYS A 168 -0.70 -20.52 13.90
N GLN A 169 -1.80 -20.00 13.33
CA GLN A 169 -3.02 -20.77 13.12
C GLN A 169 -2.78 -21.96 12.17
N ILE A 170 -2.06 -21.76 11.06
CA ILE A 170 -1.71 -22.83 10.12
C ILE A 170 -0.78 -23.87 10.75
N GLU A 171 0.18 -23.46 11.59
CA GLU A 171 1.05 -24.39 12.31
C GLU A 171 0.27 -25.26 13.31
N ALA A 172 -0.64 -24.64 14.07
CA ALA A 172 -1.47 -25.28 15.08
C ALA A 172 -2.59 -26.15 14.50
N MET A 173 -3.01 -25.91 13.26
CA MET A 173 -4.06 -26.69 12.59
C MET A 173 -3.74 -28.19 12.56
N PRO A 174 -4.66 -29.11 12.88
CA PRO A 174 -4.41 -30.55 12.76
C PRO A 174 -4.19 -30.98 11.30
N ASP A 175 -3.39 -32.02 11.07
CA ASP A 175 -3.30 -32.65 9.74
C ASP A 175 -4.67 -33.21 9.34
N GLY A 176 -5.15 -32.85 8.14
CA GLY A 176 -6.53 -33.07 7.70
C GLY A 176 -7.43 -31.84 7.79
N GLY A 177 -6.99 -30.76 8.45
CA GLY A 177 -7.73 -29.51 8.54
C GLY A 177 -7.84 -28.75 7.21
N VAL A 178 -8.85 -27.89 7.10
CA VAL A 178 -9.14 -27.07 5.92
C VAL A 178 -8.74 -25.62 6.16
N VAL A 179 -7.95 -25.05 5.25
CA VAL A 179 -7.69 -23.61 5.20
C VAL A 179 -8.60 -22.97 4.16
N ILE A 180 -9.44 -22.02 4.57
CA ILE A 180 -10.22 -21.20 3.64
C ILE A 180 -9.47 -19.91 3.37
N ILE A 181 -9.34 -19.54 2.09
CA ILE A 181 -8.94 -18.18 1.67
C ILE A 181 -10.10 -17.58 0.91
N ALA A 182 -10.57 -16.40 1.32
CA ALA A 182 -11.71 -15.73 0.71
C ALA A 182 -11.29 -14.36 0.14
N PRO A 183 -10.87 -14.29 -1.14
CA PRO A 183 -10.58 -13.04 -1.84
C PRO A 183 -11.83 -12.18 -2.08
N PRO A 184 -11.73 -10.85 -2.06
CA PRO A 184 -12.84 -9.96 -2.40
C PRO A 184 -12.91 -9.72 -3.92
N ALA A 185 -13.99 -9.10 -4.36
CA ALA A 185 -14.08 -8.58 -5.73
C ALA A 185 -13.08 -7.42 -5.95
N ALA A 186 -12.66 -7.23 -7.19
CA ALA A 186 -11.84 -6.09 -7.60
C ALA A 186 -12.56 -4.74 -7.38
N PRO A 187 -11.82 -3.63 -7.15
CA PRO A 187 -10.37 -3.56 -6.98
C PRO A 187 -9.89 -3.85 -5.55
N PHE A 188 -8.76 -4.55 -5.42
CA PHE A 188 -8.07 -4.78 -4.14
C PHE A 188 -6.54 -4.76 -4.32
N ARG A 189 -5.80 -4.58 -3.22
CA ARG A 189 -4.33 -4.61 -3.20
C ARG A 189 -3.81 -5.96 -3.68
N CYS A 190 -2.83 -5.95 -4.59
CA CYS A 190 -2.11 -7.09 -5.14
C CYS A 190 -3.03 -8.22 -5.65
N PRO A 191 -3.59 -8.09 -6.87
CA PRO A 191 -4.49 -9.09 -7.45
C PRO A 191 -4.00 -10.54 -7.41
N PRO A 192 -2.72 -10.89 -7.67
CA PRO A 192 -2.27 -12.28 -7.60
C PRO A 192 -1.99 -12.79 -6.17
N GLY A 193 -2.04 -11.90 -5.16
CA GLY A 193 -1.63 -12.20 -3.78
C GLY A 193 -2.39 -13.35 -3.09
N PRO A 194 -3.73 -13.51 -3.25
CA PRO A 194 -4.45 -14.59 -2.57
C PRO A 194 -4.07 -15.97 -3.14
N TYR A 195 -3.75 -16.02 -4.42
CA TYR A 195 -3.42 -17.25 -5.15
C TYR A 195 -1.96 -17.66 -4.90
N GLU A 196 -1.05 -16.68 -4.75
CA GLU A 196 0.28 -16.93 -4.19
C GLU A 196 0.16 -17.47 -2.76
N ARG A 197 -0.70 -16.87 -1.92
CA ARG A 197 -0.93 -17.35 -0.55
C ARG A 197 -1.42 -18.79 -0.53
N ALA A 198 -2.38 -19.15 -1.38
CA ALA A 198 -2.83 -20.54 -1.53
C ALA A 198 -1.68 -21.48 -1.89
N SER A 199 -0.80 -21.05 -2.79
CA SER A 199 0.38 -21.81 -3.21
C SER A 199 1.39 -22.01 -2.07
N GLN A 200 1.69 -20.95 -1.31
CA GLN A 200 2.62 -21.00 -0.18
C GLN A 200 2.06 -21.82 1.00
N ILE A 201 0.75 -21.73 1.26
CA ILE A 201 0.11 -22.58 2.25
C ILE A 201 0.13 -24.04 1.77
N ALA A 202 -0.24 -24.32 0.53
CA ALA A 202 -0.20 -25.67 -0.02
C ALA A 202 1.22 -26.27 -0.01
N HIS A 203 2.25 -25.46 -0.27
CA HIS A 203 3.66 -25.86 -0.10
C HIS A 203 3.94 -26.35 1.32
N TYR A 204 3.56 -25.56 2.34
CA TYR A 204 3.69 -25.96 3.74
C TYR A 204 2.90 -27.23 4.07
N LEU A 205 1.63 -27.30 3.65
CA LEU A 205 0.75 -28.45 3.90
C LEU A 205 1.31 -29.72 3.27
N LYS A 206 1.80 -29.65 2.03
CA LYS A 206 2.40 -30.80 1.33
C LYS A 206 3.53 -31.44 2.13
N ALA A 207 4.34 -30.64 2.81
CA ALA A 207 5.48 -31.12 3.60
C ALA A 207 5.10 -31.55 5.03
N HIS A 208 4.12 -30.90 5.67
CA HIS A 208 3.87 -31.04 7.11
C HIS A 208 2.48 -31.55 7.49
N LYS A 209 1.49 -31.35 6.63
CA LYS A 209 0.06 -31.67 6.84
C LYS A 209 -0.60 -32.13 5.52
N PRO A 210 -0.12 -33.23 4.91
CA PRO A 210 -0.50 -33.60 3.54
C PRO A 210 -1.96 -34.07 3.39
N LYS A 211 -2.70 -34.28 4.49
CA LYS A 211 -4.13 -34.60 4.45
C LYS A 211 -5.00 -33.34 4.45
N SER A 212 -4.40 -32.19 4.78
CA SER A 212 -5.07 -30.89 4.75
C SER A 212 -5.20 -30.35 3.33
N LYS A 213 -6.07 -29.36 3.15
CA LYS A 213 -6.21 -28.66 1.88
C LYS A 213 -6.55 -27.18 2.06
N VAL A 214 -6.34 -26.42 0.99
CA VAL A 214 -6.77 -25.03 0.84
C VAL A 214 -8.02 -25.00 -0.03
N ILE A 215 -9.05 -24.27 0.40
CA ILE A 215 -10.22 -23.92 -0.41
C ILE A 215 -10.22 -22.41 -0.62
N ILE A 216 -10.18 -21.99 -1.87
CA ILE A 216 -10.33 -20.59 -2.27
C ILE A 216 -11.79 -20.35 -2.65
N LEU A 217 -12.48 -19.50 -1.90
CA LEU A 217 -13.86 -19.08 -2.15
C LEU A 217 -13.83 -17.67 -2.74
N ASP A 218 -13.85 -17.59 -4.07
CA ASP A 218 -13.58 -16.35 -4.79
C ASP A 218 -14.85 -15.55 -5.06
N ALA A 219 -14.72 -14.22 -5.02
CA ALA A 219 -15.79 -13.32 -5.44
C ALA A 219 -15.79 -13.08 -6.96
N SER A 220 -14.74 -13.48 -7.68
CA SER A 220 -14.57 -13.27 -9.12
C SER A 220 -14.62 -14.59 -9.89
N ASP A 221 -15.10 -14.55 -11.14
CA ASP A 221 -15.15 -15.70 -12.05
C ASP A 221 -13.78 -16.01 -12.71
N LYS A 222 -12.84 -15.07 -12.60
CA LYS A 222 -11.46 -15.16 -13.11
C LYS A 222 -10.50 -14.43 -12.20
N PHE A 223 -9.21 -14.79 -12.28
CA PHE A 223 -8.18 -14.13 -11.48
C PHE A 223 -6.84 -13.90 -12.21
N SER A 224 -5.98 -13.09 -11.58
CA SER A 224 -4.69 -12.69 -12.15
C SER A 224 -3.76 -13.91 -12.32
N LYS A 225 -3.21 -14.08 -13.54
CA LYS A 225 -2.32 -15.20 -13.90
C LYS A 225 -2.97 -16.58 -13.73
N GLN A 226 -4.29 -16.68 -13.87
CA GLN A 226 -5.05 -17.91 -13.59
C GLN A 226 -4.52 -19.14 -14.30
N ALA A 227 -4.21 -19.06 -15.61
CA ALA A 227 -3.69 -20.20 -16.35
C ALA A 227 -2.33 -20.69 -15.82
N GLN A 228 -1.45 -19.76 -15.44
CA GLN A 228 -0.14 -20.06 -14.87
C GLN A 228 -0.24 -20.66 -13.47
N PHE A 229 -1.14 -20.12 -12.63
CA PHE A 229 -1.40 -20.67 -11.29
C PHE A 229 -1.99 -22.08 -11.38
N ILE A 230 -3.05 -22.28 -12.17
CA ILE A 230 -3.67 -23.61 -12.35
C ILE A 230 -2.62 -24.62 -12.82
N LYS A 231 -1.82 -24.28 -13.85
CA LYS A 231 -0.76 -25.18 -14.31
C LYS A 231 0.30 -25.46 -13.24
N GLY A 232 0.67 -24.45 -12.45
CA GLY A 232 1.54 -24.63 -11.30
C GLY A 232 0.94 -25.56 -10.25
N TRP A 233 -0.34 -25.42 -9.94
CA TRP A 233 -1.04 -26.24 -8.96
C TRP A 233 -1.27 -27.67 -9.44
N GLU A 234 -1.52 -27.90 -10.73
CA GLU A 234 -1.58 -29.25 -11.33
C GLU A 234 -0.24 -29.97 -11.11
N ARG A 235 0.87 -29.27 -11.42
CA ARG A 235 2.23 -29.82 -11.29
C ARG A 235 2.67 -30.04 -9.85
N LEU A 236 2.36 -29.10 -8.96
CA LEU A 236 2.93 -29.05 -7.61
C LEU A 236 2.01 -29.66 -6.55
N TYR A 237 0.70 -29.52 -6.71
CA TYR A 237 -0.31 -29.68 -5.65
C TYR A 237 -1.50 -30.56 -6.06
N GLY A 238 -1.42 -31.24 -7.21
CA GLY A 238 -2.42 -32.21 -7.67
C GLY A 238 -3.77 -31.60 -8.02
N TYR A 239 -3.81 -30.31 -8.38
CA TYR A 239 -5.05 -29.62 -8.75
C TYR A 239 -5.83 -30.38 -9.83
N GLY A 240 -7.16 -30.46 -9.69
CA GLY A 240 -8.04 -31.21 -10.59
C GLY A 240 -8.10 -32.72 -10.33
N SER A 241 -7.36 -33.24 -9.36
CA SER A 241 -7.44 -34.64 -8.91
C SER A 241 -8.16 -34.79 -7.57
N GLU A 242 -8.51 -36.02 -7.18
CA GLU A 242 -9.10 -36.32 -5.86
C GLU A 242 -8.19 -35.97 -4.67
N ASN A 243 -6.87 -35.86 -4.90
CA ASN A 243 -5.86 -35.53 -3.87
C ASN A 243 -5.38 -34.07 -3.97
N ALA A 244 -6.19 -33.18 -4.57
CA ALA A 244 -5.83 -31.78 -4.71
C ALA A 244 -5.65 -31.09 -3.35
N LEU A 245 -4.48 -30.48 -3.12
CA LEU A 245 -4.23 -29.65 -1.94
C LEU A 245 -4.81 -28.24 -2.08
N ILE A 246 -5.20 -27.85 -3.29
CA ILE A 246 -5.85 -26.56 -3.57
C ILE A 246 -7.13 -26.83 -4.34
N GLU A 247 -8.22 -26.24 -3.88
CA GLU A 247 -9.51 -26.16 -4.55
C GLU A 247 -9.84 -24.68 -4.78
N TRP A 248 -10.28 -24.32 -5.98
CA TRP A 248 -10.73 -22.96 -6.29
C TRP A 248 -12.18 -23.00 -6.76
N ARG A 249 -13.03 -22.19 -6.12
CA ARG A 249 -14.43 -22.05 -6.47
C ARG A 249 -14.68 -20.61 -6.97
N PRO A 250 -15.10 -20.44 -8.23
CA PRO A 250 -15.28 -19.11 -8.83
C PRO A 250 -16.50 -18.39 -8.26
N GLY A 251 -16.44 -17.06 -8.31
CA GLY A 251 -17.60 -16.19 -8.10
C GLY A 251 -18.53 -16.15 -9.32
N PRO A 252 -19.71 -15.51 -9.18
CA PRO A 252 -20.15 -14.78 -7.98
C PRO A 252 -20.67 -15.70 -6.87
N ASP A 253 -21.04 -16.93 -7.20
CA ASP A 253 -21.71 -17.87 -6.29
C ASP A 253 -20.87 -18.20 -5.03
N SER A 254 -19.55 -18.32 -5.21
CA SER A 254 -18.61 -18.64 -4.12
C SER A 254 -18.19 -17.44 -3.27
N ALA A 255 -18.66 -16.22 -3.58
CA ALA A 255 -18.29 -15.03 -2.83
C ALA A 255 -18.73 -15.16 -1.37
N VAL A 256 -17.81 -15.05 -0.41
CA VAL A 256 -18.17 -15.09 1.02
C VAL A 256 -18.91 -13.82 1.41
N THR A 257 -20.15 -13.95 1.88
CA THR A 257 -21.01 -12.83 2.28
C THR A 257 -21.22 -12.75 3.79
N LYS A 258 -21.05 -13.87 4.51
CA LYS A 258 -21.24 -13.96 5.95
C LYS A 258 -20.27 -14.95 6.58
N VAL A 259 -19.90 -14.71 7.84
CA VAL A 259 -19.03 -15.59 8.63
C VAL A 259 -19.54 -15.77 10.05
N ASP A 260 -19.19 -16.92 10.66
CA ASP A 260 -19.32 -17.17 12.09
C ASP A 260 -17.94 -17.51 12.68
N PRO A 261 -17.29 -16.54 13.36
CA PRO A 261 -15.98 -16.76 13.98
C PRO A 261 -15.98 -17.72 15.17
N ASN A 262 -17.13 -18.06 15.75
CA ASN A 262 -17.20 -19.02 16.86
C ASN A 262 -17.28 -20.46 16.33
N GLU A 263 -18.08 -20.67 15.28
CA GLU A 263 -18.23 -21.98 14.64
C GLU A 263 -17.15 -22.27 13.58
N MET A 264 -16.36 -21.24 13.23
CA MET A 264 -15.36 -21.27 12.17
C MET A 264 -15.97 -21.68 10.82
N THR A 265 -17.03 -20.98 10.44
CA THR A 265 -17.74 -21.19 9.17
C THR A 265 -17.85 -19.91 8.36
N VAL A 266 -17.99 -20.10 7.04
CA VAL A 266 -18.32 -19.04 6.08
C VAL A 266 -19.55 -19.44 5.29
N GLU A 267 -20.35 -18.46 4.89
CA GLU A 267 -21.51 -18.62 4.03
C GLU A 267 -21.24 -17.87 2.72
N THR A 268 -21.41 -18.57 1.60
CA THR A 268 -21.22 -18.02 0.25
C THR A 268 -22.48 -17.32 -0.24
N ALA A 269 -22.38 -16.54 -1.33
CA ALA A 269 -23.52 -15.86 -1.94
C ALA A 269 -24.59 -16.83 -2.45
N PHE A 270 -24.22 -18.08 -2.76
CA PHE A 270 -25.14 -19.15 -3.12
C PHE A 270 -25.87 -19.78 -1.92
N GLY A 271 -25.44 -19.47 -0.69
CA GLY A 271 -25.99 -20.02 0.55
C GLY A 271 -25.27 -21.28 1.06
N ASP A 272 -24.20 -21.72 0.39
CA ASP A 272 -23.39 -22.83 0.89
C ASP A 272 -22.65 -22.41 2.16
N THR A 273 -22.74 -23.24 3.20
CA THR A 273 -21.95 -23.11 4.42
C THR A 273 -20.71 -24.01 4.33
N VAL A 274 -19.53 -23.41 4.48
CA VAL A 274 -18.24 -24.11 4.44
C VAL A 274 -17.54 -23.93 5.79
N LYS A 275 -17.12 -25.04 6.41
CA LYS A 275 -16.33 -25.02 7.65
C LYS A 275 -14.84 -25.01 7.32
N GLY A 276 -14.07 -24.21 8.04
CA GLY A 276 -12.60 -24.16 7.93
C GLY A 276 -11.96 -24.23 9.30
N ASP A 277 -10.83 -24.91 9.42
CA ASP A 277 -10.01 -24.91 10.64
C ASP A 277 -9.20 -23.62 10.76
N VAL A 278 -8.83 -23.05 9.62
CA VAL A 278 -8.22 -21.72 9.49
C VAL A 278 -8.98 -20.95 8.41
N ILE A 279 -9.42 -19.73 8.70
CA ILE A 279 -10.16 -18.90 7.75
C ILE A 279 -9.42 -17.58 7.56
N ASN A 280 -8.82 -17.43 6.39
CA ASN A 280 -8.20 -16.20 5.94
C ASN A 280 -9.19 -15.38 5.11
N LEU A 281 -9.83 -14.39 5.74
CA LEU A 281 -10.85 -13.55 5.12
C LEU A 281 -10.25 -12.22 4.65
N ILE A 282 -10.29 -11.96 3.35
CA ILE A 282 -9.75 -10.72 2.77
C ILE A 282 -10.93 -9.83 2.39
N CYS A 283 -11.24 -8.85 3.23
CA CYS A 283 -12.37 -7.95 2.99
C CYS A 283 -12.23 -7.10 1.72
N PRO A 284 -13.35 -6.63 1.14
CA PRO A 284 -13.35 -5.52 0.20
C PRO A 284 -12.59 -4.31 0.73
N GLN A 285 -12.04 -3.51 -0.18
CA GLN A 285 -11.06 -2.46 0.15
C GLN A 285 -11.45 -1.12 -0.45
N ARG A 286 -10.98 -0.05 0.20
CA ARG A 286 -11.03 1.34 -0.26
C ARG A 286 -9.75 2.07 0.16
N ALA A 287 -9.61 3.35 -0.21
CA ALA A 287 -8.50 4.18 0.24
C ALA A 287 -8.49 4.31 1.78
N GLY A 288 -7.30 4.36 2.39
CA GLY A 288 -7.13 4.47 3.83
C GLY A 288 -7.94 5.62 4.47
N ALA A 289 -8.33 5.47 5.73
CA ALA A 289 -9.30 6.32 6.42
C ALA A 289 -9.02 7.84 6.31
N ILE A 290 -7.75 8.26 6.43
CA ILE A 290 -7.38 9.68 6.30
C ILE A 290 -7.69 10.26 4.92
N ALA A 291 -7.61 9.48 3.84
CA ALA A 291 -7.98 9.96 2.51
C ALA A 291 -9.49 10.22 2.40
N GLN A 292 -10.31 9.41 3.07
CA GLN A 292 -11.75 9.62 3.13
C GLN A 292 -12.11 10.80 4.03
N ALA A 293 -11.50 10.89 5.21
CA ALA A 293 -11.73 11.99 6.14
C ALA A 293 -11.30 13.35 5.54
N ALA A 294 -10.27 13.36 4.71
CA ALA A 294 -9.79 14.55 3.99
C ALA A 294 -10.60 14.87 2.71
N GLY A 295 -11.69 14.15 2.42
CA GLY A 295 -12.50 14.41 1.23
C GLY A 295 -11.82 14.08 -0.10
N LEU A 296 -10.76 13.26 -0.10
CA LEU A 296 -9.95 12.97 -1.29
C LEU A 296 -10.51 11.83 -2.16
N THR A 297 -11.61 11.20 -1.77
CA THR A 297 -12.15 10.01 -2.46
C THR A 297 -13.40 10.32 -3.30
N ASN A 298 -13.57 9.58 -4.39
CA ASN A 298 -14.83 9.51 -5.13
C ASN A 298 -15.85 8.55 -4.46
N GLU A 299 -17.01 8.38 -5.07
CA GLU A 299 -18.08 7.48 -4.57
C GLU A 299 -17.64 6.01 -4.44
N ALA A 300 -16.69 5.56 -5.26
CA ALA A 300 -16.12 4.21 -5.17
C ALA A 300 -15.10 4.06 -4.03
N GLY A 301 -14.79 5.12 -3.28
CA GLY A 301 -13.87 5.12 -2.15
C GLY A 301 -12.38 5.20 -2.54
N TRP A 302 -12.06 5.60 -3.77
CA TRP A 302 -10.68 5.78 -4.25
C TRP A 302 -10.40 7.21 -4.67
N CYS A 303 -9.15 7.63 -4.65
CA CYS A 303 -8.78 9.03 -4.90
C CYS A 303 -8.56 9.32 -6.39
N PRO A 304 -9.40 10.15 -7.04
CA PRO A 304 -9.15 10.58 -8.41
C PRO A 304 -7.98 11.56 -8.45
N VAL A 305 -7.05 11.31 -9.36
CA VAL A 305 -5.80 12.09 -9.50
C VAL A 305 -5.56 12.51 -10.94
N ASP A 306 -4.84 13.61 -11.14
CA ASP A 306 -4.13 13.86 -12.38
C ASP A 306 -2.97 12.87 -12.46
N VAL A 307 -3.02 11.98 -13.45
CA VAL A 307 -2.00 10.93 -13.58
C VAL A 307 -0.62 11.47 -13.90
N ARG A 308 -0.50 12.70 -14.42
CA ARG A 308 0.79 13.34 -14.72
C ARG A 308 1.59 13.70 -13.48
N THR A 309 0.89 14.07 -12.40
CA THR A 309 1.49 14.66 -11.18
C THR A 309 1.08 13.94 -9.91
N PHE A 310 0.08 13.06 -9.99
CA PHE A 310 -0.70 12.51 -8.88
C PHE A 310 -1.40 13.55 -8.00
N GLU A 311 -1.48 14.81 -8.42
CA GLU A 311 -2.27 15.82 -7.73
C GLU A 311 -3.74 15.41 -7.73
N SER A 312 -4.43 15.56 -6.60
CA SER A 312 -5.82 15.15 -6.49
C SER A 312 -6.71 16.06 -7.35
N LYS A 313 -7.71 15.47 -7.99
CA LYS A 313 -8.69 16.22 -8.80
C LYS A 313 -9.71 16.98 -7.95
N ILE A 314 -9.67 16.82 -6.62
CA ILE A 314 -10.64 17.39 -5.67
C ILE A 314 -10.02 18.59 -4.95
N HIS A 315 -8.83 18.40 -4.39
CA HIS A 315 -8.07 19.41 -3.65
C HIS A 315 -6.69 19.60 -4.28
N LYS A 316 -6.38 20.84 -4.68
CA LYS A 316 -5.09 21.24 -5.22
C LYS A 316 -3.99 21.11 -4.16
N ASP A 317 -2.76 20.95 -4.62
CA ASP A 317 -1.54 20.85 -3.81
C ASP A 317 -1.49 19.63 -2.88
N ILE A 318 -2.46 18.71 -2.99
CA ILE A 318 -2.46 17.40 -2.34
C ILE A 318 -2.28 16.35 -3.44
N HIS A 319 -1.30 15.46 -3.28
CA HIS A 319 -0.96 14.41 -4.22
C HIS A 319 -1.27 13.04 -3.60
N VAL A 320 -2.04 12.19 -4.27
CA VAL A 320 -2.42 10.87 -3.74
C VAL A 320 -1.76 9.76 -4.53
N ILE A 321 -1.02 8.88 -3.86
CA ILE A 321 -0.22 7.81 -4.49
C ILE A 321 -0.40 6.45 -3.80
N GLY A 322 0.03 5.38 -4.48
CA GLY A 322 -0.08 4.02 -3.99
C GLY A 322 -1.51 3.50 -4.08
N ASP A 323 -1.87 2.56 -3.21
CA ASP A 323 -3.17 1.89 -3.30
C ASP A 323 -4.36 2.85 -3.21
N ALA A 324 -4.22 3.99 -2.53
CA ALA A 324 -5.31 4.94 -2.35
C ALA A 324 -5.76 5.60 -3.67
N CYS A 325 -4.85 5.76 -4.64
CA CYS A 325 -5.16 6.46 -5.89
C CYS A 325 -5.91 5.58 -6.91
N ALA A 326 -6.67 6.25 -7.77
CA ALA A 326 -7.32 5.67 -8.94
C ALA A 326 -6.40 5.84 -10.17
N ALA A 327 -5.42 4.96 -10.31
CA ALA A 327 -4.42 4.98 -11.39
C ALA A 327 -4.56 3.80 -12.38
N VAL A 328 -5.81 3.42 -12.70
CA VAL A 328 -6.10 2.36 -13.68
C VAL A 328 -5.39 2.68 -15.00
N PRO A 329 -4.74 1.71 -15.68
CA PRO A 329 -4.73 0.26 -15.42
C PRO A 329 -3.60 -0.27 -14.51
N MET A 330 -2.88 0.60 -13.79
CA MET A 330 -1.85 0.13 -12.85
C MET A 330 -2.49 -0.64 -11.68
N PRO A 331 -1.96 -1.82 -11.30
CA PRO A 331 -2.49 -2.56 -10.16
C PRO A 331 -2.09 -1.85 -8.85
N LYS A 332 -2.89 -2.07 -7.80
CA LYS A 332 -2.59 -1.62 -6.43
C LYS A 332 -1.49 -2.49 -5.83
N SER A 333 -0.22 -2.21 -6.15
CA SER A 333 0.95 -3.03 -5.79
C SER A 333 2.08 -2.18 -5.21
N GLY A 334 3.05 -2.83 -4.55
CA GLY A 334 4.27 -2.16 -4.07
C GLY A 334 5.06 -1.51 -5.20
N TYR A 335 5.19 -2.18 -6.35
CA TYR A 335 5.91 -1.63 -7.50
C TYR A 335 5.18 -0.40 -8.07
N SER A 336 3.86 -0.49 -8.28
CA SER A 336 3.08 0.67 -8.73
C SER A 336 3.21 1.83 -7.75
N ALA A 337 3.10 1.59 -6.44
CA ALA A 337 3.24 2.65 -5.43
C ALA A 337 4.61 3.33 -5.48
N ASN A 338 5.69 2.56 -5.62
CA ASN A 338 7.05 3.07 -5.81
C ASN A 338 7.18 3.90 -7.11
N SER A 339 6.66 3.39 -8.23
CA SER A 339 6.71 4.08 -9.53
C SER A 339 5.92 5.40 -9.51
N GLN A 340 4.73 5.40 -8.93
CA GLN A 340 3.87 6.58 -8.80
C GLN A 340 4.52 7.62 -7.88
N ALA A 341 5.16 7.19 -6.80
CA ALA A 341 5.86 8.07 -5.87
C ALA A 341 7.00 8.85 -6.53
N LYS A 342 7.78 8.20 -7.42
CA LYS A 342 8.87 8.86 -8.16
C LYS A 342 8.34 9.94 -9.10
N VAL A 343 7.23 9.64 -9.80
CA VAL A 343 6.55 10.61 -10.67
C VAL A 343 6.00 11.78 -9.86
N ALA A 344 5.30 11.51 -8.75
CA ALA A 344 4.76 12.55 -7.87
C ALA A 344 5.87 13.42 -7.28
N ALA A 345 6.98 12.83 -6.82
CA ALA A 345 8.11 13.57 -6.27
C ALA A 345 8.72 14.52 -7.32
N ALA A 346 8.96 14.04 -8.55
CA ALA A 346 9.48 14.86 -9.63
C ALA A 346 8.52 16.01 -10.00
N ALA A 347 7.22 15.73 -10.08
CA ALA A 347 6.20 16.74 -10.35
C ALA A 347 6.14 17.80 -9.23
N ILE A 348 6.15 17.39 -7.96
CA ILE A 348 6.13 18.29 -6.80
C ILE A 348 7.33 19.24 -6.84
N VAL A 349 8.54 18.72 -7.07
CA VAL A 349 9.75 19.55 -7.16
C VAL A 349 9.66 20.56 -8.30
N ALA A 350 9.23 20.14 -9.49
CA ALA A 350 9.04 21.04 -10.63
C ALA A 350 8.01 22.14 -10.31
N MET A 351 6.84 21.76 -9.79
CA MET A 351 5.77 22.70 -9.46
C MET A 351 6.18 23.71 -8.36
N LEU A 352 6.95 23.28 -7.36
CA LEU A 352 7.49 24.17 -6.32
C LEU A 352 8.54 25.16 -6.85
N LYS A 353 9.18 24.84 -7.97
CA LYS A 353 10.10 25.72 -8.71
C LYS A 353 9.39 26.61 -9.73
N GLY A 354 8.08 26.43 -9.93
CA GLY A 354 7.32 27.10 -11.00
C GLY A 354 7.63 26.55 -12.39
N GLU A 355 8.14 25.32 -12.48
CA GLU A 355 8.45 24.62 -13.71
C GLU A 355 7.29 23.68 -14.09
N GLU A 356 7.19 23.37 -15.39
CA GLU A 356 6.22 22.40 -15.89
C GLU A 356 6.64 20.96 -15.53
N PRO A 357 5.74 20.12 -14.97
CA PRO A 357 6.01 18.70 -14.78
C PRO A 357 6.33 18.00 -16.10
N GLY A 358 7.41 17.22 -16.11
CA GLY A 358 7.83 16.44 -17.26
C GLY A 358 6.86 15.31 -17.64
N THR A 359 7.12 14.65 -18.76
CA THR A 359 6.34 13.48 -19.20
C THR A 359 6.70 12.26 -18.33
N PRO A 360 5.72 11.65 -17.64
CA PRO A 360 5.97 10.51 -16.76
C PRO A 360 6.07 9.19 -17.53
N SER A 361 6.74 8.23 -16.90
CA SER A 361 6.75 6.82 -17.28
C SER A 361 6.51 5.98 -16.03
N TYR A 362 5.80 4.86 -16.17
CA TYR A 362 5.49 4.00 -15.04
C TYR A 362 5.77 2.54 -15.36
N LEU A 363 6.04 1.76 -14.31
CA LEU A 363 6.28 0.34 -14.43
C LEU A 363 5.64 -0.41 -13.26
N ASN A 364 5.15 -1.61 -13.53
CA ASN A 364 4.76 -2.56 -12.50
C ASN A 364 5.30 -3.95 -12.83
N THR A 365 5.71 -4.69 -11.80
CA THR A 365 5.83 -6.15 -11.86
C THR A 365 5.32 -6.75 -10.55
N CYS A 366 4.47 -7.77 -10.64
CA CYS A 366 4.03 -8.57 -9.49
C CYS A 366 4.51 -10.02 -9.66
N TYR A 367 5.59 -10.36 -8.96
CA TYR A 367 6.02 -11.75 -8.79
C TYR A 367 5.07 -12.53 -7.90
N SER A 368 4.99 -13.84 -8.13
CA SER A 368 4.37 -14.80 -7.24
C SER A 368 5.23 -16.05 -7.17
N ILE A 369 5.61 -16.45 -5.96
CA ILE A 369 6.39 -17.65 -5.71
C ILE A 369 5.41 -18.75 -5.31
N LEU A 370 5.27 -19.77 -6.14
CA LEU A 370 4.35 -20.88 -5.90
C LEU A 370 5.00 -21.98 -5.06
N ALA A 371 6.32 -22.17 -5.22
CA ALA A 371 7.20 -23.07 -4.50
C ALA A 371 8.64 -22.51 -4.58
N PRO A 372 9.62 -23.01 -3.79
CA PRO A 372 10.97 -22.44 -3.74
C PRO A 372 11.68 -22.26 -5.09
N ASN A 373 11.39 -23.13 -6.07
CA ASN A 373 11.93 -23.10 -7.43
C ASN A 373 10.86 -22.88 -8.50
N TYR A 374 9.73 -22.26 -8.16
CA TYR A 374 8.64 -21.99 -9.09
C TYR A 374 8.09 -20.57 -8.89
N GLY A 375 8.63 -19.61 -9.62
CA GLY A 375 8.14 -18.24 -9.70
C GLY A 375 7.40 -17.96 -11.01
N ILE A 376 6.41 -17.07 -10.94
CA ILE A 376 5.72 -16.48 -12.10
C ILE A 376 5.51 -14.98 -11.89
N SER A 377 5.49 -14.20 -12.96
CA SER A 377 5.34 -12.75 -12.91
C SER A 377 4.28 -12.24 -13.87
N ILE A 378 3.79 -11.03 -13.58
CA ILE A 378 3.07 -10.18 -14.52
C ILE A 378 3.75 -8.81 -14.50
N ALA A 379 4.15 -8.33 -15.67
CA ALA A 379 4.83 -7.06 -15.87
C ALA A 379 4.07 -6.17 -16.86
N ALA A 380 4.15 -4.87 -16.65
CA ALA A 380 3.60 -3.89 -17.57
C ALA A 380 4.40 -2.59 -17.50
N ILE A 381 4.63 -2.00 -18.66
CA ILE A 381 5.19 -0.66 -18.82
C ILE A 381 4.02 0.25 -19.21
N TYR A 382 3.95 1.42 -18.62
CA TYR A 382 2.87 2.35 -18.85
C TYR A 382 3.38 3.73 -19.27
N ARG A 383 2.55 4.41 -20.05
CA ARG A 383 2.72 5.78 -20.49
C ARG A 383 1.41 6.54 -20.33
N LEU A 384 1.45 7.85 -20.53
CA LEU A 384 0.22 8.60 -20.78
C LEU A 384 -0.34 8.26 -22.16
N ASN A 385 -1.66 8.25 -22.29
CA ASN A 385 -2.32 8.24 -23.59
C ASN A 385 -2.00 9.54 -24.37
N ALA A 386 -2.38 9.56 -25.66
CA ALA A 386 -2.11 10.70 -26.53
C ALA A 386 -2.67 12.03 -26.00
N GLU A 387 -3.81 11.98 -25.29
CA GLU A 387 -4.45 13.16 -24.69
C GLU A 387 -3.83 13.60 -23.36
N GLY A 388 -2.90 12.82 -22.79
CA GLY A 388 -2.26 13.11 -21.51
C GLY A 388 -3.18 12.99 -20.29
N SER A 389 -4.36 12.39 -20.44
CA SER A 389 -5.45 12.37 -19.45
C SER A 389 -5.62 11.05 -18.70
N ALA A 390 -5.03 9.97 -19.23
CA ALA A 390 -5.11 8.62 -18.68
C ALA A 390 -3.78 7.87 -18.83
N ILE A 391 -3.59 6.85 -18.00
CA ILE A 391 -2.49 5.90 -18.13
C ILE A 391 -2.93 4.77 -19.08
N GLU A 392 -2.06 4.36 -19.98
CA GLU A 392 -2.24 3.18 -20.81
C GLU A 392 -0.99 2.29 -20.79
N ALA A 393 -1.18 0.99 -21.01
CA ALA A 393 -0.05 0.10 -21.21
C ALA A 393 0.62 0.40 -22.56
N VAL A 394 1.94 0.35 -22.61
CA VAL A 394 2.67 0.48 -23.87
C VAL A 394 2.33 -0.73 -24.76
N PRO A 395 1.88 -0.53 -26.01
CA PRO A 395 1.56 -1.63 -26.92
C PRO A 395 2.73 -2.61 -27.11
N ASP A 396 2.41 -3.89 -27.30
CA ASP A 396 3.38 -4.96 -27.55
C ASP A 396 4.50 -5.08 -26.49
N SER A 397 4.19 -4.73 -25.23
CA SER A 397 5.12 -4.77 -24.11
C SER A 397 4.51 -5.41 -22.85
N GLY A 398 5.37 -5.79 -21.90
CA GLY A 398 4.95 -6.45 -20.67
C GLY A 398 4.49 -7.88 -20.91
N GLY A 399 3.52 -8.33 -20.11
CA GLY A 399 2.93 -9.66 -20.21
C GLY A 399 3.03 -10.46 -18.92
N ILE A 400 2.68 -11.74 -19.02
CA ILE A 400 2.73 -12.72 -17.93
C ILE A 400 3.73 -13.79 -18.34
N THR A 401 4.41 -14.43 -17.38
CA THR A 401 5.16 -15.67 -17.63
C THR A 401 4.36 -16.60 -18.56
N PRO A 402 4.92 -17.06 -19.69
CA PRO A 402 4.23 -17.97 -20.59
C PRO A 402 3.75 -19.21 -19.84
N VAL A 403 2.55 -19.69 -20.16
CA VAL A 403 2.00 -20.90 -19.51
C VAL A 403 2.91 -22.10 -19.76
N ASP A 404 3.56 -22.17 -20.91
CA ASP A 404 4.55 -23.18 -21.31
C ASP A 404 6.00 -22.82 -20.97
N ALA A 405 6.22 -21.85 -20.06
CA ALA A 405 7.56 -21.49 -19.63
C ALA A 405 8.36 -22.73 -19.15
N PRO A 406 9.60 -22.90 -19.63
CA PRO A 406 10.45 -24.03 -19.22
C PRO A 406 10.91 -23.87 -17.77
N ASP A 407 11.27 -24.98 -17.13
CA ASP A 407 11.58 -25.01 -15.69
C ASP A 407 12.67 -24.04 -15.26
N TRP A 408 13.70 -23.83 -16.09
CA TRP A 408 14.76 -22.87 -15.79
C TRP A 408 14.26 -21.42 -15.74
N VAL A 409 13.16 -21.07 -16.43
CA VAL A 409 12.51 -19.75 -16.30
C VAL A 409 11.83 -19.66 -14.95
N LEU A 410 11.02 -20.66 -14.60
CA LEU A 410 10.25 -20.70 -13.36
C LEU A 410 11.18 -20.67 -12.12
N GLU A 411 12.28 -21.41 -12.16
CA GLU A 411 13.29 -21.42 -11.10
C GLU A 411 13.96 -20.05 -10.95
N ARG A 412 14.36 -19.43 -12.05
CA ARG A 412 14.99 -18.10 -12.02
C ARG A 412 14.02 -17.01 -11.60
N GLU A 413 12.75 -17.09 -11.97
CA GLU A 413 11.74 -16.12 -11.56
C GLU A 413 11.56 -16.08 -10.04
N ALA A 414 11.69 -17.20 -9.33
CA ALA A 414 11.70 -17.21 -7.87
C ALA A 414 12.90 -16.41 -7.31
N GLN A 415 14.09 -16.62 -7.87
CA GLN A 415 15.31 -15.88 -7.46
C GLN A 415 15.23 -14.38 -7.82
N TYR A 416 14.65 -14.05 -8.97
CA TYR A 416 14.42 -12.66 -9.38
C TYR A 416 13.37 -11.98 -8.50
N ALA A 417 12.36 -12.71 -8.01
CA ALA A 417 11.42 -12.18 -7.05
C ALA A 417 12.11 -11.78 -5.73
N HIS A 418 13.02 -12.61 -5.20
CA HIS A 418 13.83 -12.25 -4.03
C HIS A 418 14.76 -11.07 -4.31
N SER A 419 15.38 -11.03 -5.49
CA SER A 419 16.23 -9.90 -5.91
C SER A 419 15.42 -8.60 -6.00
N TRP A 420 14.22 -8.66 -6.59
CA TRP A 420 13.28 -7.55 -6.64
C TRP A 420 12.92 -7.05 -5.25
N TYR A 421 12.62 -7.96 -4.32
CA TYR A 421 12.28 -7.63 -2.93
C TYR A 421 13.39 -6.81 -2.26
N HIS A 422 14.63 -7.29 -2.30
CA HIS A 422 15.76 -6.57 -1.71
C HIS A 422 15.96 -5.20 -2.34
N ASN A 423 15.89 -5.12 -3.67
CA ASN A 423 16.11 -3.87 -4.40
C ASN A 423 15.01 -2.84 -4.14
N ILE A 424 13.73 -3.22 -4.17
CA ILE A 424 12.64 -2.26 -3.97
C ILE A 424 12.55 -1.78 -2.52
N VAL A 425 12.85 -2.65 -1.55
CA VAL A 425 12.90 -2.24 -0.13
C VAL A 425 14.03 -1.23 0.09
N HIS A 426 15.23 -1.51 -0.42
CA HIS A 426 16.34 -0.57 -0.32
C HIS A 426 16.07 0.75 -1.08
N ASP A 427 15.47 0.67 -2.27
CA ASP A 427 15.09 1.83 -3.05
C ASP A 427 14.09 2.72 -2.30
N SER A 428 13.09 2.14 -1.63
CA SER A 428 12.07 2.90 -0.92
C SER A 428 12.52 3.46 0.43
N PHE A 429 13.32 2.73 1.21
CA PHE A 429 13.59 3.05 2.62
C PHE A 429 15.07 3.34 2.95
N GLY A 430 16.00 2.93 2.08
CA GLY A 430 17.45 3.06 2.29
C GLY A 430 18.09 4.33 1.74
#